data_AF-A0A0D6Q3H6-F1
#
_entry.id   AF-A0A0D6Q3H6-F1
#
_cell.length_a   1.000
_cell.length_b   1.000
_cell.length_c   1.000
_cell.angle_alpha   90.00
_cell.angle_beta   90.00
_cell.angle_gamma   90.00
#
_symmetry.space_group_name_H-M   'P 1'
#
loop_
_entity.id
_entity.type
_entity.pdbx_description
1 polymer ?
#
loop_
_entity_poly.entity_id
_entity_poly.type
_entity_poly.pdbx_seq_one_letter_code
_entity_poly.pdbx_strand_id
1 'polypeptide(L)'
;MPLDNFIVRAKRRSVEKFRDPKGWDNLTLDDRLTLIGEVAGLPTAFEDGNLPAKQFDLLLLTTQLELLKQTGAFTRLQMRIISFASALEGIDNVPLVAKEMELILDIQTDTFWEGITPEILETVRRRLRHLAELIKPVERKVVVTDFEDDIGEGTEVTMPEEGSGVDKARFKMKVRRFIDNHRDHITLIKVRRGEPLTKQDLEELQRMLIEQEIANDILIADLDKEGGLGRFLRSLTGLDKAAAKEAFSTFVGLHQLNADQTEFLDLVINSLTEAGYVDPASFYESPFTDLDDMGIAGIFDRDQAKEIIQIVRTLNDAVAA
;
A
#
# COMPACT_ATOMS: atom_id res chain seq x y z
N MET A 1 -10.13 -31.24 -29.17
CA MET A 1 -9.75 -30.40 -30.33
C MET A 1 -10.55 -30.84 -31.56
N PRO A 2 -11.17 -29.92 -32.31
CA PRO A 2 -11.93 -30.26 -33.51
C PRO A 2 -10.99 -30.66 -34.66
N LEU A 3 -11.15 -31.88 -35.19
CA LEU A 3 -10.32 -32.44 -36.26
C LEU A 3 -10.55 -31.78 -37.63
N ASP A 4 -11.61 -31.01 -37.76
CA ASP A 4 -11.95 -30.28 -38.99
C ASP A 4 -11.26 -28.93 -39.11
N ASN A 5 -10.64 -28.44 -38.03
CA ASN A 5 -9.86 -27.22 -38.06
C ASN A 5 -8.56 -27.44 -38.87
N PHE A 6 -8.33 -26.56 -39.86
CA PHE A 6 -7.17 -26.61 -40.75
C PHE A 6 -5.83 -26.73 -40.02
N ILE A 7 -5.68 -26.02 -38.88
CA ILE A 7 -4.46 -26.02 -38.07
C ILE A 7 -4.26 -27.37 -37.37
N VAL A 8 -5.36 -27.96 -36.88
CA VAL A 8 -5.36 -29.27 -36.20
C VAL A 8 -5.11 -30.40 -37.20
N ARG A 9 -5.56 -30.27 -38.46
CA ARG A 9 -5.30 -31.27 -39.52
C ARG A 9 -3.82 -31.47 -39.81
N ALA A 10 -3.02 -30.40 -39.79
CA ALA A 10 -1.58 -30.49 -40.00
C ALA A 10 -0.86 -31.33 -38.92
N LYS A 11 -1.43 -31.38 -37.70
CA LYS A 11 -0.90 -32.10 -36.54
C LYS A 11 -1.76 -33.29 -36.10
N ARG A 12 -2.60 -33.81 -37.01
CA ARG A 12 -3.63 -34.82 -36.73
C ARG A 12 -3.08 -36.11 -36.09
N ARG A 13 -1.93 -36.60 -36.57
CA ARG A 13 -1.30 -37.83 -36.06
C ARG A 13 -0.97 -37.72 -34.56
N SER A 14 -0.43 -36.58 -34.15
CA SER A 14 -0.05 -36.30 -32.77
C SER A 14 -1.30 -36.11 -31.90
N VAL A 15 -2.32 -35.41 -32.41
CA VAL A 15 -3.61 -35.23 -31.71
C VAL A 15 -4.35 -36.56 -31.51
N GLU A 16 -4.38 -37.45 -32.51
CA GLU A 16 -5.03 -38.76 -32.39
C GLU A 16 -4.29 -39.70 -31.43
N LYS A 17 -2.95 -39.66 -31.40
CA LYS A 17 -2.12 -40.43 -30.47
C LYS A 17 -2.44 -40.09 -29.00
N PHE A 18 -2.53 -38.80 -28.66
CA PHE A 18 -2.81 -38.35 -27.29
C PHE A 18 -4.30 -38.18 -26.98
N ARG A 19 -5.18 -38.46 -27.94
CA ARG A 19 -6.62 -38.56 -27.71
C ARG A 19 -7.01 -39.91 -27.09
N ASP A 20 -6.24 -40.97 -27.34
CA ASP A 20 -6.41 -42.26 -26.67
C ASP A 20 -5.83 -42.19 -25.24
N PRO A 21 -6.61 -42.49 -24.18
CA PRO A 21 -6.12 -42.54 -22.81
C PRO A 21 -4.86 -43.38 -22.63
N LYS A 22 -4.70 -44.47 -23.41
CA LYS A 22 -3.51 -45.34 -23.36
C LYS A 22 -2.20 -44.63 -23.72
N GLY A 23 -2.29 -43.54 -24.49
CA GLY A 23 -1.12 -42.71 -24.83
C GLY A 23 -0.55 -41.93 -23.65
N TRP A 24 -1.26 -41.86 -22.52
CA TRP A 24 -0.84 -41.18 -21.30
C TRP A 24 -0.21 -42.10 -20.26
N ASP A 25 -0.40 -43.43 -20.40
CA ASP A 25 0.08 -44.43 -19.43
C ASP A 25 1.61 -44.50 -19.35
N ASN A 26 2.32 -44.16 -20.43
CA ASN A 26 3.79 -44.14 -20.47
C ASN A 26 4.33 -43.00 -21.34
N LEU A 27 4.54 -41.83 -20.73
CA LEU A 27 5.04 -40.63 -21.40
C LEU A 27 6.57 -40.63 -21.52
N THR A 28 7.07 -40.87 -22.73
CA THR A 28 8.50 -40.74 -23.04
C THR A 28 8.93 -39.27 -23.22
N LEU A 29 10.24 -39.00 -23.27
CA LEU A 29 10.75 -37.64 -23.50
C LEU A 29 10.31 -37.08 -24.87
N ASP A 30 10.28 -37.94 -25.90
CA ASP A 30 9.84 -37.59 -27.25
C ASP A 30 8.33 -37.24 -27.28
N ASP A 31 7.53 -37.97 -26.50
CA ASP A 31 6.10 -37.68 -26.34
C ASP A 31 5.87 -36.30 -25.71
N ARG A 32 6.69 -35.92 -24.72
CA ARG A 32 6.61 -34.59 -24.08
C ARG A 32 6.97 -33.47 -25.06
N LEU A 33 8.04 -33.64 -25.84
CA LEU A 33 8.43 -32.67 -26.86
C LEU A 33 7.34 -32.51 -27.93
N THR A 34 6.75 -33.63 -28.35
CA THR A 34 5.63 -33.64 -29.30
C THR A 34 4.39 -32.94 -28.72
N LEU A 35 4.04 -33.19 -27.46
CA LEU A 35 2.93 -32.51 -26.79
C LEU A 35 3.13 -31.00 -26.69
N ILE A 36 4.32 -30.55 -26.29
CA ILE A 36 4.65 -29.12 -26.16
C ILE A 36 4.68 -28.43 -27.52
N GLY A 37 5.36 -29.02 -28.50
CA GLY A 37 5.60 -28.40 -29.80
C GLY A 37 4.42 -28.48 -30.76
N GLU A 38 3.64 -29.56 -30.72
CA GLU A 38 2.63 -29.85 -31.75
C GLU A 38 1.19 -29.83 -31.25
N VAL A 39 0.95 -30.07 -29.96
CA VAL A 39 -0.41 -30.24 -29.42
C VAL A 39 -0.83 -29.08 -28.52
N ALA A 40 0.05 -28.57 -27.66
CA ALA A 40 -0.26 -27.56 -26.65
C ALA A 40 -0.78 -26.24 -27.24
N GLY A 41 -0.28 -25.82 -28.40
CA GLY A 41 -0.70 -24.59 -29.08
C GLY A 41 -1.91 -24.74 -30.00
N LEU A 42 -2.50 -25.92 -30.12
CA LEU A 42 -3.61 -26.14 -31.05
C LEU A 42 -4.92 -25.55 -30.53
N PRO A 43 -5.74 -24.95 -31.41
CA PRO A 43 -7.04 -24.43 -31.01
C PRO A 43 -7.93 -25.56 -30.48
N THR A 44 -8.44 -25.36 -29.28
CA THR A 44 -9.33 -26.31 -28.61
C THR A 44 -10.75 -25.78 -28.66
N ALA A 45 -11.73 -26.68 -28.75
CA ALA A 45 -13.14 -26.35 -28.53
C ALA A 45 -13.50 -26.36 -27.03
N PHE A 46 -12.49 -26.44 -26.17
CA PHE A 46 -12.67 -26.41 -24.74
C PHE A 46 -12.80 -24.93 -24.35
N GLU A 47 -14.01 -24.55 -23.94
CA GLU A 47 -14.20 -23.26 -23.30
C GLU A 47 -13.57 -23.33 -21.92
N ASP A 48 -12.45 -22.63 -21.79
CA ASP A 48 -11.78 -22.51 -20.52
C ASP A 48 -12.67 -21.67 -19.61
N GLY A 49 -13.12 -22.27 -18.50
CA GLY A 49 -14.15 -21.68 -17.64
C GLY A 49 -13.82 -20.25 -17.19
N ASN A 50 -14.84 -19.53 -16.72
CA ASN A 50 -14.77 -18.11 -16.45
C ASN A 50 -13.56 -17.68 -15.60
N LEU A 51 -12.83 -16.65 -16.07
CA LEU A 51 -11.61 -16.14 -15.45
C LEU A 51 -11.77 -15.79 -13.95
N PRO A 52 -12.86 -15.13 -13.50
CA PRO A 52 -13.04 -14.82 -12.08
C PRO A 52 -13.08 -16.05 -11.18
N ALA A 53 -13.74 -17.13 -11.62
CA ALA A 53 -13.82 -18.39 -10.88
C ALA A 53 -12.43 -19.02 -10.70
N LYS A 54 -11.58 -18.97 -11.73
CA LYS A 54 -10.20 -19.47 -11.68
C LYS A 54 -9.30 -18.65 -10.77
N GLN A 55 -9.43 -17.32 -10.81
CA GLN A 55 -8.69 -16.44 -9.92
C GLN A 55 -9.07 -16.68 -8.45
N PHE A 56 -10.35 -16.95 -8.19
CA PHE A 56 -10.82 -17.35 -6.87
C PHE A 56 -10.28 -18.72 -6.44
N ASP A 57 -10.26 -19.73 -7.33
CA ASP A 57 -9.62 -21.01 -7.01
C ASP A 57 -8.14 -20.83 -6.66
N LEU A 58 -7.42 -20.04 -7.45
CA LEU A 58 -6.01 -19.77 -7.21
C LEU A 58 -5.82 -19.13 -5.83
N LEU A 59 -6.67 -18.17 -5.46
CA LEU A 59 -6.63 -17.53 -4.14
C LEU A 59 -6.79 -18.56 -3.02
N LEU A 60 -7.79 -19.44 -3.10
CA LEU A 60 -8.09 -20.43 -2.06
C LEU A 60 -7.03 -21.54 -1.99
N LEU A 61 -6.60 -22.07 -3.13
CA LEU A 61 -5.55 -23.09 -3.20
C LEU A 61 -4.20 -22.54 -2.71
N THR A 62 -3.88 -21.29 -3.05
CA THR A 62 -2.67 -20.64 -2.50
C THR A 62 -2.81 -20.45 -0.98
N THR A 63 -3.99 -20.09 -0.48
CA THR A 63 -4.23 -19.95 0.96
C THR A 63 -4.08 -21.27 1.70
N GLN A 64 -4.61 -22.37 1.16
CA GLN A 64 -4.40 -23.72 1.70
C GLN A 64 -2.93 -24.10 1.73
N LEU A 65 -2.18 -23.78 0.66
CA LEU A 65 -0.75 -24.06 0.59
C LEU A 65 0.03 -23.28 1.66
N GLU A 66 -0.24 -22.00 1.82
CA GLU A 66 0.44 -21.15 2.81
C GLU A 66 0.06 -21.55 4.25
N LEU A 67 -1.19 -22.00 4.48
CA LEU A 67 -1.63 -22.57 5.75
C LEU A 67 -0.80 -23.82 6.12
N LEU A 68 -0.58 -24.71 5.16
CA LEU A 68 0.24 -25.91 5.36
C LEU A 68 1.73 -25.60 5.55
N LYS A 69 2.23 -24.55 4.88
CA LYS A 69 3.62 -24.09 5.00
C LYS A 69 3.89 -23.23 6.24
N GLN A 70 2.87 -22.78 6.95
CA GLN A 70 2.97 -21.89 8.13
C GLN A 70 3.74 -20.59 7.85
N THR A 71 3.53 -20.01 6.67
CA THR A 71 4.18 -18.77 6.23
C THR A 71 3.34 -17.54 6.57
N GLY A 72 4.01 -16.40 6.81
CA GLY A 72 3.33 -15.13 7.14
C GLY A 72 2.46 -14.53 6.02
N ALA A 73 2.44 -15.14 4.83
CA ALA A 73 1.58 -14.71 3.72
C ALA A 73 0.10 -15.01 3.94
N PHE A 74 -0.23 -15.90 4.88
CA PHE A 74 -1.61 -16.33 5.18
C PHE A 74 -2.52 -15.14 5.53
N THR A 75 -2.10 -14.24 6.42
CA THR A 75 -2.90 -13.08 6.86
C THR A 75 -3.28 -12.17 5.69
N ARG A 76 -2.37 -11.95 4.73
CA ARG A 76 -2.66 -11.15 3.53
C ARG A 76 -3.70 -11.83 2.64
N LEU A 77 -3.63 -13.15 2.49
CA LEU A 77 -4.57 -13.92 1.69
C LEU A 77 -5.95 -14.00 2.35
N GLN A 78 -5.99 -14.15 3.67
CA GLN A 78 -7.19 -14.07 4.49
C GLN A 78 -7.94 -12.75 4.25
N MET A 79 -7.26 -11.60 4.32
CA MET A 79 -7.88 -10.29 4.04
C MET A 79 -8.47 -10.19 2.64
N ARG A 80 -7.85 -10.81 1.62
CA ARG A 80 -8.40 -10.86 0.25
C ARG A 80 -9.64 -11.74 0.15
N ILE A 81 -9.72 -12.83 0.93
CA ILE A 81 -10.92 -13.68 0.99
C ILE A 81 -12.06 -12.93 1.68
N ILE A 82 -11.78 -12.21 2.77
CA ILE A 82 -12.75 -11.35 3.46
C ILE A 82 -13.27 -10.26 2.51
N SER A 83 -12.40 -9.58 1.76
CA SER A 83 -12.84 -8.56 0.81
C SER A 83 -13.71 -9.15 -0.30
N PHE A 84 -13.41 -10.37 -0.74
CA PHE A 84 -14.24 -11.08 -1.72
C PHE A 84 -15.62 -11.43 -1.14
N ALA A 85 -15.70 -11.88 0.11
CA ALA A 85 -16.96 -12.13 0.80
C ALA A 85 -17.79 -10.85 0.96
N SER A 86 -17.17 -9.74 1.38
CA SER A 86 -17.82 -8.43 1.48
C SER A 86 -18.35 -7.93 0.13
N ALA A 87 -17.61 -8.16 -0.97
CA ALA A 87 -18.08 -7.83 -2.31
C ALA A 87 -19.31 -8.66 -2.74
N LEU A 88 -19.41 -9.92 -2.30
CA LEU A 88 -20.60 -10.74 -2.53
C LEU A 88 -21.78 -10.30 -1.65
N GLU A 89 -21.54 -9.92 -0.40
CA GLU A 89 -22.57 -9.38 0.49
C GLU A 89 -23.26 -8.15 -0.11
N GLY A 90 -22.52 -7.27 -0.79
CA GLY A 90 -23.09 -6.12 -1.50
C GLY A 90 -24.04 -6.45 -2.66
N ILE A 91 -24.19 -7.74 -3.02
CA ILE A 91 -25.06 -8.25 -4.09
C ILE A 91 -26.06 -9.27 -3.50
N ASP A 92 -26.57 -9.00 -2.30
CA ASP A 92 -27.56 -9.80 -1.56
C ASP A 92 -28.88 -10.04 -2.32
N ASN A 93 -29.21 -9.14 -3.24
CA ASN A 93 -30.40 -9.21 -4.08
C ASN A 93 -30.40 -10.40 -5.06
N VAL A 94 -29.26 -11.06 -5.30
CA VAL A 94 -29.17 -12.23 -6.17
C VAL A 94 -29.52 -13.51 -5.38
N PRO A 95 -30.54 -14.30 -5.80
CA PRO A 95 -30.98 -15.49 -5.04
C PRO A 95 -29.91 -16.56 -4.82
N LEU A 96 -28.91 -16.65 -5.70
CA LEU A 96 -27.78 -17.57 -5.55
C LEU A 96 -26.82 -17.14 -4.42
N VAL A 97 -26.64 -15.83 -4.22
CA VAL A 97 -25.82 -15.25 -3.15
C VAL A 97 -26.56 -15.37 -1.82
N ALA A 98 -27.86 -15.06 -1.80
CA ALA A 98 -28.69 -15.17 -0.60
C ALA A 98 -28.70 -16.58 0.03
N LYS A 99 -28.60 -17.63 -0.79
CA LYS A 99 -28.48 -19.03 -0.31
C LYS A 99 -27.18 -19.32 0.44
N GLU A 100 -26.13 -18.58 0.12
CA GLU A 100 -24.78 -18.75 0.67
C GLU A 100 -24.44 -17.65 1.70
N MET A 101 -25.41 -16.80 2.06
CA MET A 101 -25.21 -15.62 2.90
C MET A 101 -24.68 -15.96 4.30
N GLU A 102 -25.14 -17.06 4.89
CA GLU A 102 -24.65 -17.52 6.19
C GLU A 102 -23.12 -17.75 6.16
N LEU A 103 -22.62 -18.41 5.11
CA LEU A 103 -21.19 -18.65 4.93
C LEU A 103 -20.44 -17.33 4.62
N ILE A 104 -21.03 -16.45 3.83
CA ILE A 104 -20.43 -15.14 3.47
C ILE A 104 -20.24 -14.28 4.73
N LEU A 105 -21.21 -14.27 5.64
CA LEU A 105 -21.11 -13.54 6.90
C LEU A 105 -20.12 -14.19 7.86
N ASP A 106 -20.13 -15.52 7.96
CA ASP A 106 -19.22 -16.27 8.84
C ASP A 106 -17.75 -16.03 8.48
N ILE A 107 -17.40 -16.07 7.18
CA ILE A 107 -16.04 -15.78 6.67
C ILE A 107 -15.54 -14.39 7.09
N GLN A 108 -16.42 -13.42 7.32
CA GLN A 108 -16.04 -12.07 7.73
C GLN A 108 -15.80 -11.95 9.24
N THR A 109 -16.14 -12.96 10.03
CA THR A 109 -15.88 -12.98 11.47
C THR A 109 -14.51 -13.55 11.79
N ASP A 110 -13.84 -13.02 12.82
CA ASP A 110 -12.56 -13.56 13.28
C ASP A 110 -12.69 -15.01 13.76
N THR A 111 -13.84 -15.38 14.33
CA THR A 111 -14.14 -16.72 14.87
C THR A 111 -14.09 -17.81 13.80
N PHE A 112 -14.45 -17.52 12.55
CA PHE A 112 -14.34 -18.50 11.47
C PHE A 112 -12.91 -18.92 11.16
N TRP A 113 -11.96 -18.00 11.37
CA TRP A 113 -10.55 -18.22 11.07
C TRP A 113 -9.80 -18.93 12.21
N GLU A 114 -10.40 -18.99 13.41
CA GLU A 114 -9.87 -19.76 14.52
C GLU A 114 -9.95 -21.27 14.24
N GLY A 115 -8.79 -21.92 14.10
CA GLY A 115 -8.74 -23.37 13.82
C GLY A 115 -9.07 -23.75 12.37
N ILE A 116 -8.91 -22.82 11.43
CA ILE A 116 -9.16 -23.06 10.00
C ILE A 116 -8.34 -24.24 9.45
N THR A 117 -8.98 -25.11 8.66
CA THR A 117 -8.34 -26.25 8.01
C THR A 117 -8.44 -26.17 6.48
N PRO A 118 -7.57 -26.87 5.73
CA PRO A 118 -7.66 -26.92 4.28
C PRO A 118 -9.02 -27.41 3.76
N GLU A 119 -9.68 -28.33 4.47
CA GLU A 119 -10.99 -28.88 4.13
C GLU A 119 -12.11 -27.83 4.24
N ILE A 120 -12.02 -26.95 5.24
CA ILE A 120 -12.95 -25.82 5.38
C ILE A 120 -12.76 -24.86 4.20
N LEU A 121 -11.52 -24.51 3.88
CA LEU A 121 -11.21 -23.67 2.71
C LEU A 121 -11.64 -24.30 1.37
N GLU A 122 -11.58 -25.63 1.25
CA GLU A 122 -12.06 -26.34 0.06
C GLU A 122 -13.58 -26.27 -0.06
N THR A 123 -14.29 -26.30 1.07
CA THR A 123 -15.74 -26.11 1.12
C THR A 123 -16.12 -24.70 0.67
N VAL A 124 -15.39 -23.69 1.16
CA VAL A 124 -15.54 -22.29 0.72
C VAL A 124 -15.31 -22.17 -0.78
N ARG A 125 -14.23 -22.75 -1.30
CA ARG A 125 -13.90 -22.73 -2.72
C ARG A 125 -15.06 -23.28 -3.57
N ARG A 126 -15.58 -24.46 -3.23
CA ARG A 126 -16.64 -25.12 -4.01
C ARG A 126 -17.96 -24.33 -3.99
N ARG A 127 -18.34 -23.76 -2.85
CA ARG A 127 -19.62 -23.04 -2.70
C ARG A 127 -19.58 -21.66 -3.35
N LEU A 128 -18.49 -20.90 -3.17
CA LEU A 128 -18.41 -19.51 -3.63
C LEU A 128 -17.85 -19.33 -5.05
N ARG A 129 -17.19 -20.35 -5.63
CA ARG A 129 -16.57 -20.26 -6.97
C ARG A 129 -17.51 -19.76 -8.06
N HIS A 130 -18.75 -20.27 -8.06
CA HIS A 130 -19.74 -19.90 -9.07
C HIS A 130 -20.28 -18.47 -8.87
N LEU A 131 -20.13 -17.90 -7.67
CA LEU A 131 -20.55 -16.54 -7.35
C LEU A 131 -19.51 -15.49 -7.75
N ALA A 132 -18.25 -15.89 -7.97
CA ALA A 132 -17.16 -14.98 -8.38
C ALA A 132 -17.48 -14.19 -9.66
N GLU A 133 -18.30 -14.76 -10.54
CA GLU A 133 -18.72 -14.13 -11.80
C GLU A 133 -19.69 -12.96 -11.60
N LEU A 134 -20.38 -12.92 -10.46
CA LEU A 134 -21.35 -11.87 -10.15
C LEU A 134 -20.68 -10.57 -9.71
N ILE A 135 -19.43 -10.65 -9.23
CA ILE A 135 -18.64 -9.50 -8.82
C ILE A 135 -18.17 -8.78 -10.08
N LYS A 136 -18.86 -7.71 -10.45
CA LYS A 136 -18.45 -6.87 -11.56
C LYS A 136 -17.13 -6.18 -11.22
N PRO A 137 -16.14 -6.18 -12.12
CA PRO A 137 -14.95 -5.37 -11.93
C PRO A 137 -15.36 -3.90 -11.84
N VAL A 138 -14.77 -3.17 -10.89
CA VAL A 138 -14.92 -1.71 -10.83
C VAL A 138 -14.37 -1.14 -12.13
N GLU A 139 -15.23 -0.46 -12.91
CA GLU A 139 -14.81 0.22 -14.13
C GLU A 139 -13.79 1.30 -13.78
N ARG A 140 -12.51 0.97 -13.94
CA ARG A 140 -11.45 1.96 -13.87
C ARG A 140 -11.50 2.73 -15.19
N LYS A 141 -11.79 4.03 -15.10
CA LYS A 141 -11.72 4.93 -16.26
C LYS A 141 -10.29 4.87 -16.79
N VAL A 142 -10.08 4.22 -17.94
CA VAL A 142 -8.79 4.17 -18.60
C VAL A 142 -8.52 5.59 -19.10
N VAL A 143 -7.70 6.34 -18.39
CA VAL A 143 -7.20 7.63 -18.85
C VAL A 143 -6.08 7.32 -19.85
N VAL A 144 -6.38 7.40 -21.14
CA VAL A 144 -5.36 7.36 -22.18
C VAL A 144 -4.78 8.76 -22.26
N THR A 145 -3.56 8.93 -21.75
CA THR A 145 -2.79 10.15 -21.94
C THR A 145 -1.84 9.94 -23.12
N ASP A 146 -1.97 10.79 -24.13
CA ASP A 146 -1.06 10.86 -25.28
C ASP A 146 -0.12 12.05 -25.04
N PHE A 147 1.09 11.76 -24.55
CA PHE A 147 2.14 12.75 -24.33
C PHE A 147 3.23 12.52 -25.37
N GLU A 148 3.69 13.61 -25.98
CA GLU A 148 4.89 13.59 -26.82
C GLU A 148 6.10 13.58 -25.87
N ASP A 149 6.83 12.48 -25.81
CA ASP A 149 7.97 12.31 -24.90
C ASP A 149 9.06 13.35 -25.22
N ASP A 150 9.42 14.18 -24.23
CA ASP A 150 10.59 15.05 -24.31
C ASP A 150 11.74 14.38 -23.54
N ILE A 151 12.80 13.97 -24.24
CA ILE A 151 13.95 13.28 -23.64
C ILE A 151 14.83 14.34 -22.96
N GLY A 152 14.62 14.54 -21.66
CA GLY A 152 15.50 15.33 -20.80
C GLY A 152 16.83 14.63 -20.48
N GLU A 153 17.71 15.32 -19.75
CA GLU A 153 18.98 14.74 -19.30
C GLU A 153 18.70 13.56 -18.33
N GLY A 154 19.29 12.40 -18.65
CA GLY A 154 19.13 11.19 -17.85
C GLY A 154 19.72 11.38 -16.45
N THR A 155 18.88 11.28 -15.42
CA THR A 155 19.33 11.21 -14.03
C THR A 155 19.52 9.74 -13.67
N GLU A 156 20.67 9.37 -13.12
CA GLU A 156 20.85 8.04 -12.51
C GLU A 156 19.89 7.92 -11.33
N VAL A 157 18.82 7.15 -11.51
CA VAL A 157 17.95 6.74 -10.42
C VAL A 157 18.51 5.43 -9.87
N THR A 158 19.19 5.52 -8.72
CA THR A 158 19.55 4.33 -7.95
C THR A 158 18.27 3.65 -7.52
N MET A 159 17.93 2.55 -8.17
CA MET A 159 16.87 1.68 -7.66
C MET A 159 17.29 1.25 -6.25
N PRO A 160 16.47 1.47 -5.21
CA PRO A 160 16.79 0.94 -3.90
C PRO A 160 16.89 -0.58 -4.07
N GLU A 161 18.10 -1.12 -3.87
CA GLU A 161 18.27 -2.55 -3.63
C GLU A 161 17.22 -2.94 -2.59
N GLU A 162 16.46 -4.00 -2.86
CA GLU A 162 15.40 -4.48 -1.98
C GLU A 162 15.93 -4.54 -0.55
N GLY A 163 15.60 -3.50 0.22
CA GLY A 163 16.16 -3.28 1.54
C GLY A 163 15.81 -4.49 2.40
N SER A 164 16.80 -4.94 3.18
CA SER A 164 16.69 -6.01 4.17
C SER A 164 15.31 -6.06 4.81
N GLY A 165 14.79 -7.25 5.08
CA GLY A 165 13.45 -7.54 5.63
C GLY A 165 13.15 -6.96 7.02
N VAL A 166 13.50 -5.71 7.27
CA VAL A 166 13.05 -4.87 8.37
C VAL A 166 11.61 -4.51 8.06
N ASP A 167 10.71 -5.21 8.75
CA ASP A 167 9.31 -4.85 8.85
C ASP A 167 9.20 -3.39 9.33
N LYS A 168 8.99 -2.47 8.39
CA LYS A 168 8.89 -1.02 8.64
C LYS A 168 7.80 -0.72 9.68
N ALA A 169 6.75 -1.53 9.76
CA ALA A 169 5.70 -1.37 10.76
C ALA A 169 6.21 -1.72 12.17
N ARG A 170 6.99 -2.80 12.32
CA ARG A 170 7.65 -3.14 13.60
C ARG A 170 8.65 -2.08 14.04
N PHE A 171 9.44 -1.54 13.12
CA PHE A 171 10.38 -0.45 13.43
C PHE A 171 9.62 0.79 13.95
N LYS A 172 8.60 1.26 13.22
CA LYS A 172 7.75 2.38 13.66
C LYS A 172 7.11 2.11 15.03
N MET A 173 6.65 0.88 15.29
CA MET A 173 6.08 0.51 16.59
C MET A 173 7.09 0.59 17.73
N LYS A 174 8.31 0.09 17.54
CA LYS A 174 9.40 0.18 18.54
C LYS A 174 9.77 1.63 18.83
N VAL A 175 9.92 2.46 17.78
CA VAL A 175 10.28 3.87 17.92
C VAL A 175 9.18 4.65 18.65
N ARG A 176 7.89 4.42 18.33
CA ARG A 176 6.78 5.05 19.07
C ARG A 176 6.80 4.69 20.56
N ARG A 177 7.02 3.41 20.90
CA ARG A 177 7.13 2.96 22.29
C ARG A 177 8.31 3.61 23.01
N PHE A 178 9.44 3.76 22.33
CA PHE A 178 10.61 4.45 22.87
C PHE A 178 10.30 5.91 23.20
N ILE A 179 9.68 6.62 22.26
CA ILE A 179 9.28 8.01 22.45
C ILE A 179 8.32 8.14 23.64
N ASP A 180 7.34 7.24 23.74
CA ASP A 180 6.37 7.24 24.84
C ASP A 180 7.02 7.00 26.22
N ASN A 181 8.04 6.14 26.28
CA ASN A 181 8.76 5.85 27.51
C ASN A 181 9.73 6.98 27.93
N HIS A 182 10.18 7.82 26.99
CA HIS A 182 11.18 8.86 27.22
C HIS A 182 10.63 10.26 26.95
N ARG A 183 9.32 10.49 27.15
CA ARG A 183 8.67 11.79 26.91
C ARG A 183 9.30 12.95 27.68
N ASP A 184 9.93 12.66 28.82
CA ASP A 184 10.60 13.66 29.68
C ASP A 184 12.02 13.98 29.22
N HIS A 185 12.55 13.28 28.20
CA HIS A 185 13.88 13.55 27.69
C HIS A 185 13.93 14.89 26.96
N ILE A 186 14.90 15.74 27.33
CA ILE A 186 15.00 17.12 26.85
C ILE A 186 15.01 17.22 25.32
N THR A 187 15.70 16.31 24.65
CA THR A 187 15.79 16.32 23.18
C THR A 187 14.46 15.96 22.51
N LEU A 188 13.70 15.00 23.06
CA LEU A 188 12.37 14.65 22.53
C LEU A 188 11.36 15.78 22.77
N ILE A 189 11.50 16.50 23.89
CA ILE A 189 10.72 17.73 24.14
C ILE A 189 11.04 18.79 23.08
N LYS A 190 12.32 19.00 22.75
CA LYS A 190 12.72 19.92 21.68
C LYS A 190 12.15 19.52 20.32
N VAL A 191 12.24 18.23 19.95
CA VAL A 191 11.65 17.71 18.69
C VAL A 191 10.16 18.05 18.61
N ARG A 192 9.42 17.79 19.70
CA ARG A 192 7.98 18.03 19.76
C ARG A 192 7.62 19.51 19.74
N ARG A 193 8.44 20.37 20.35
CA ARG A 193 8.21 21.83 20.35
C ARG A 193 8.70 22.52 19.07
N GLY A 194 9.42 21.81 18.19
CA GLY A 194 10.04 22.43 17.01
C GLY A 194 11.18 23.37 17.38
N GLU A 195 11.80 23.16 18.54
CA GLU A 195 13.00 23.89 18.95
C GLU A 195 14.22 23.35 18.17
N PRO A 196 15.23 24.20 17.89
CA PRO A 196 16.39 23.79 17.12
C PRO A 196 17.18 22.70 17.84
N LEU A 197 17.45 21.61 17.13
CA LEU A 197 18.27 20.50 17.62
C LEU A 197 19.76 20.79 17.38
N THR A 198 20.59 20.47 18.38
CA THR A 198 22.04 20.51 18.23
C THR A 198 22.59 19.17 17.72
N LYS A 199 23.84 19.14 17.25
CA LYS A 199 24.48 17.87 16.86
C LYS A 199 24.57 16.88 18.02
N GLN A 200 24.87 17.37 19.22
CA GLN A 200 24.94 16.55 20.43
C GLN A 200 23.57 15.95 20.79
N ASP A 201 22.49 16.71 20.59
CA ASP A 201 21.12 16.23 20.79
C ASP A 201 20.81 15.02 19.87
N LEU A 202 21.22 15.07 18.61
CA LEU A 202 21.01 13.99 17.64
C LEU A 202 21.90 12.77 17.92
N GLU A 203 23.16 12.99 18.27
CA GLU A 203 24.10 11.93 18.67
C GLU A 203 23.58 11.16 19.90
N GLU A 204 23.03 11.86 20.89
CA GLU A 204 22.47 11.24 22.08
C GLU A 204 21.22 10.40 21.75
N LEU A 205 20.31 10.91 20.90
CA LEU A 205 19.14 10.16 20.44
C LEU A 205 19.54 8.91 19.63
N GLN A 206 20.52 9.05 18.75
CA GLN A 206 21.08 7.92 18.00
C GLN A 206 21.62 6.86 18.96
N ARG A 207 22.42 7.26 19.95
CA ARG A 207 22.97 6.36 20.96
C ARG A 207 21.88 5.63 21.73
N MET A 208 20.82 6.32 22.18
CA MET A 208 19.70 5.71 22.90
C MET A 208 18.94 4.68 22.05
N LEU A 209 18.73 4.97 20.75
CA LEU A 209 18.06 4.04 19.84
C LEU A 209 18.88 2.77 19.57
N ILE A 210 20.20 2.89 19.52
CA ILE A 210 21.13 1.76 19.37
C ILE A 210 21.19 0.94 20.66
N GLU A 211 21.34 1.59 21.82
CA GLU A 211 21.41 0.92 23.14
C GLU A 211 20.15 0.09 23.44
N GLN A 212 18.98 0.49 22.92
CA GLN A 212 17.72 -0.25 23.08
C GLN A 212 17.41 -1.24 21.94
N GLU A 213 18.36 -1.50 21.04
CA GLU A 213 18.19 -2.41 19.88
C GLU A 213 16.97 -2.05 19.00
N ILE A 214 16.71 -0.75 18.87
CA ILE A 214 15.61 -0.20 18.06
C ILE A 214 16.11 0.10 16.65
N ALA A 215 17.29 0.71 16.55
CA ALA A 215 17.95 1.05 15.29
C ALA A 215 19.38 0.49 15.25
N ASN A 216 19.88 0.25 14.04
CA ASN A 216 21.27 -0.10 13.78
C ASN A 216 21.93 1.03 12.99
N ASP A 217 23.26 1.12 13.01
CA ASP A 217 24.01 2.17 12.30
C ASP A 217 23.65 2.28 10.81
N ILE A 218 23.34 1.15 10.16
CA ILE A 218 22.90 1.11 8.76
C ILE A 218 21.55 1.84 8.57
N LEU A 219 20.58 1.58 9.45
CA LEU A 219 19.26 2.23 9.39
C LEU A 219 19.37 3.74 9.63
N ILE A 220 20.27 4.16 10.51
CA ILE A 220 20.50 5.57 10.80
C ILE A 220 21.14 6.26 9.59
N ALA A 221 22.14 5.64 8.97
CA ALA A 221 22.76 6.15 7.75
C ALA A 221 21.79 6.27 6.57
N ASP A 222 20.78 5.39 6.50
CA ASP A 222 19.71 5.51 5.50
C ASP A 222 18.72 6.63 5.83
N LEU A 223 18.40 6.84 7.11
CA LEU A 223 17.55 7.98 7.54
C LEU A 223 18.21 9.34 7.25
N ASP A 224 19.54 9.44 7.32
CA ASP A 224 20.25 10.67 6.95
C ASP A 224 20.04 11.04 5.48
N LYS A 225 19.85 10.04 4.59
CA LYS A 225 19.50 10.29 3.17
C LYS A 225 18.05 10.76 2.98
N GLU A 226 17.15 10.41 3.90
CA GLU A 226 15.72 10.74 3.87
C GLU A 226 15.36 12.02 4.67
N GLY A 227 16.36 12.82 5.05
CA GLY A 227 16.16 14.10 5.74
C GLY A 227 16.45 14.08 7.24
N GLY A 228 17.14 13.05 7.74
CA GLY A 228 17.74 13.03 9.07
C GLY A 228 16.86 12.43 10.17
N LEU A 229 17.52 11.98 11.24
CA LEU A 229 16.87 11.36 12.40
C LEU A 229 15.84 12.29 13.07
N GLY A 230 16.13 13.59 13.17
CA GLY A 230 15.23 14.57 13.78
C GLY A 230 13.89 14.70 13.05
N ARG A 231 13.93 14.78 11.71
CA ARG A 231 12.73 14.81 10.87
C ARG A 231 11.93 13.52 10.99
N PHE A 232 12.62 12.37 10.98
CA PHE A 232 11.97 11.07 11.15
C PHE A 232 11.25 10.97 12.50
N LEU A 233 11.91 11.32 13.60
CA LEU A 233 11.30 11.32 14.93
C LEU A 233 10.11 12.26 15.00
N ARG A 234 10.22 13.46 14.42
CA ARG A 234 9.10 14.42 14.40
C ARG A 234 7.92 13.91 13.60
N SER A 235 8.15 13.18 12.50
CA SER A 235 7.08 12.55 11.72
C SER A 235 6.30 11.48 12.50
N LEU A 236 6.89 10.93 13.56
CA LEU A 236 6.25 9.94 14.42
C LEU A 236 5.56 10.56 15.64
N THR A 237 6.06 11.70 16.13
CA THR A 237 5.51 12.38 17.31
C THR A 237 4.45 13.42 16.99
N GLY A 238 4.53 14.01 15.80
CA GLY A 238 3.85 15.27 15.51
C GLY A 238 4.53 16.47 16.18
N LEU A 239 4.06 17.67 15.84
CA LEU A 239 4.42 18.93 16.48
C LEU A 239 3.42 19.25 17.60
N ASP A 240 3.87 19.86 18.69
CA ASP A 240 2.97 20.32 19.74
C ASP A 240 2.06 21.45 19.22
N LYS A 241 0.75 21.31 19.42
CA LYS A 241 -0.24 22.28 18.93
C LYS A 241 -0.03 23.68 19.51
N ALA A 242 0.41 23.80 20.76
CA ALA A 242 0.68 25.11 21.35
C ALA A 242 1.90 25.76 20.71
N ALA A 243 2.97 24.99 20.49
CA ALA A 243 4.18 25.47 19.81
C ALA A 243 3.90 25.85 18.34
N ALA A 244 3.10 25.05 17.63
CA ALA A 244 2.67 25.36 16.28
C ALA A 244 1.91 26.70 16.23
N LYS A 245 0.95 26.91 17.12
CA LYS A 245 0.19 28.17 17.21
C LYS A 245 1.08 29.35 17.59
N GLU A 246 2.05 29.15 18.49
CA GLU A 246 3.01 30.18 18.89
C GLU A 246 3.85 30.65 17.70
N ALA A 247 4.30 29.73 16.84
CA ALA A 247 5.05 30.06 15.63
C ALA A 247 4.28 30.96 14.64
N PHE A 248 2.95 30.81 14.56
CA PHE A 248 2.09 31.67 13.74
C PHE A 248 1.52 32.89 14.49
N SER A 249 1.76 33.04 15.79
CA SER A 249 1.13 34.07 16.62
C SER A 249 1.47 35.50 16.17
N THR A 250 2.72 35.74 15.79
CA THR A 250 3.17 37.03 15.26
C THR A 250 2.47 37.36 13.94
N PHE A 251 2.34 36.38 13.04
CA PHE A 251 1.64 36.55 11.75
C PHE A 251 0.16 36.91 11.96
N VAL A 252 -0.53 36.15 12.81
CA VAL A 252 -1.95 36.39 13.16
C VAL A 252 -2.13 37.73 13.88
N GLY A 253 -1.13 38.17 14.67
CA GLY A 253 -1.16 39.47 15.36
C GLY A 253 -0.95 40.67 14.44
N LEU A 254 -0.17 40.50 13.36
CA LEU A 254 0.14 41.55 12.39
C LEU A 254 -0.95 41.69 11.31
N HIS A 255 -1.51 40.56 10.87
CA HIS A 255 -2.50 40.53 9.79
C HIS A 255 -3.88 40.20 10.37
N GLN A 256 -4.87 41.08 10.19
CA GLN A 256 -6.25 40.78 10.55
C GLN A 256 -6.83 39.77 9.54
N LEU A 257 -6.79 38.50 9.89
CA LEU A 257 -7.20 37.41 9.00
C LEU A 257 -8.71 37.34 8.84
N ASN A 258 -9.15 37.01 7.62
CA ASN A 258 -10.55 36.66 7.34
C ASN A 258 -10.84 35.18 7.68
N ALA A 259 -12.08 34.73 7.46
CA ALA A 259 -12.50 33.37 7.77
C ALA A 259 -11.69 32.31 7.00
N ASP A 260 -11.57 32.46 5.69
CA ASP A 260 -10.87 31.52 4.80
C ASP A 260 -9.37 31.44 5.12
N GLN A 261 -8.75 32.58 5.41
CA GLN A 261 -7.35 32.67 5.86
C GLN A 261 -7.13 32.00 7.22
N THR A 262 -8.09 32.11 8.13
CA THR A 262 -8.04 31.46 9.44
C THR A 262 -8.16 29.95 9.28
N GLU A 263 -9.10 29.48 8.46
CA GLU A 263 -9.28 28.06 8.16
C GLU A 263 -8.05 27.45 7.49
N PHE A 264 -7.44 28.18 6.55
CA PHE A 264 -6.19 27.76 5.92
C PHE A 264 -5.06 27.59 6.95
N LEU A 265 -4.87 28.56 7.85
CA LEU A 265 -3.84 28.43 8.89
C LEU A 265 -4.14 27.31 9.87
N ASP A 266 -5.40 27.09 10.24
CA ASP A 266 -5.78 25.98 11.08
C ASP A 266 -5.48 24.63 10.40
N LEU A 267 -5.70 24.51 9.08
CA LEU A 267 -5.27 23.34 8.30
C LEU A 267 -3.75 23.16 8.37
N VAL A 268 -2.96 24.22 8.14
CA VAL A 268 -1.49 24.15 8.24
C VAL A 268 -1.05 23.69 9.64
N ILE A 269 -1.62 24.28 10.68
CA ILE A 269 -1.31 23.95 12.08
C ILE A 269 -1.70 22.50 12.39
N ASN A 270 -2.87 22.03 11.94
CA ASN A 270 -3.30 20.66 12.14
C ASN A 270 -2.40 19.68 11.39
N SER A 271 -2.03 19.96 10.13
CA SER A 271 -1.09 19.14 9.37
C SER A 271 0.29 19.06 10.04
N LEU A 272 0.81 20.18 10.56
CA LEU A 272 2.05 20.18 11.35
C LEU A 272 1.92 19.38 12.65
N THR A 273 0.76 19.48 13.32
CA THR A 273 0.50 18.78 14.58
C THR A 273 0.41 17.26 14.36
N GLU A 274 -0.22 16.82 13.27
CA GLU A 274 -0.43 15.39 12.99
C GLU A 274 0.78 14.73 12.32
N ALA A 275 1.30 15.35 11.26
CA ALA A 275 2.39 14.78 10.46
C ALA A 275 3.77 15.21 10.96
N GLY A 276 3.87 16.23 11.82
CA GLY A 276 5.15 16.76 12.33
C GLY A 276 6.02 17.46 11.28
N TYR A 277 5.63 17.42 10.01
CA TYR A 277 6.33 18.00 8.89
C TYR A 277 5.31 18.29 7.80
N VAL A 278 5.42 19.47 7.17
CA VAL A 278 4.59 19.86 6.03
C VAL A 278 5.50 20.46 4.97
N ASP A 279 5.46 19.93 3.75
CA ASP A 279 6.14 20.55 2.62
C ASP A 279 5.31 21.76 2.15
N PRO A 280 5.88 22.98 2.08
CA PRO A 280 5.19 24.14 1.53
C PRO A 280 4.63 23.95 0.11
N ALA A 281 5.14 22.98 -0.68
CA ALA A 281 4.57 22.64 -1.98
C ALA A 281 3.12 22.11 -1.87
N SER A 282 2.79 21.42 -0.76
CA SER A 282 1.45 20.87 -0.53
C SER A 282 0.35 21.94 -0.41
N PHE A 283 0.73 23.21 -0.19
CA PHE A 283 -0.21 24.33 -0.13
C PHE A 283 -0.89 24.66 -1.48
N TYR A 284 -0.48 24.00 -2.56
CA TYR A 284 -1.10 24.05 -3.89
C TYR A 284 -1.79 22.73 -4.26
N GLU A 285 -2.01 21.83 -3.29
CA GLU A 285 -2.67 20.55 -3.46
C GLU A 285 -3.84 20.41 -2.44
N SER A 286 -4.72 19.42 -2.64
CA SER A 286 -5.74 19.07 -1.64
C SER A 286 -5.06 18.63 -0.33
N PRO A 287 -5.55 19.05 0.84
CA PRO A 287 -6.83 19.73 1.11
C PRO A 287 -6.76 21.27 1.04
N PHE A 288 -5.60 21.87 0.79
CA PHE A 288 -5.43 23.33 0.80
C PHE A 288 -6.12 24.01 -0.39
N THR A 289 -6.23 23.32 -1.52
CA THR A 289 -6.97 23.78 -2.70
C THR A 289 -8.49 23.64 -2.58
N ASP A 290 -9.01 23.01 -1.51
CA ASP A 290 -10.45 22.87 -1.32
C ASP A 290 -11.10 24.20 -0.90
N LEU A 291 -10.30 25.13 -0.35
CA LEU A 291 -10.71 26.49 0.01
C LEU A 291 -10.69 27.44 -1.19
N ASP A 292 -9.66 27.34 -2.04
CA ASP A 292 -9.51 28.10 -3.28
C ASP A 292 -8.67 27.29 -4.30
N ASP A 293 -9.05 27.33 -5.57
CA ASP A 293 -8.39 26.58 -6.66
C ASP A 293 -6.90 26.94 -6.83
N MET A 294 -6.47 28.12 -6.38
CA MET A 294 -5.08 28.57 -6.38
C MET A 294 -4.35 28.32 -5.05
N GLY A 295 -4.99 27.65 -4.09
CA GLY A 295 -4.45 27.31 -2.78
C GLY A 295 -4.02 28.54 -1.99
N ILE A 296 -2.81 28.53 -1.43
CA ILE A 296 -2.27 29.66 -0.66
C ILE A 296 -2.26 30.98 -1.45
N ALA A 297 -2.06 30.92 -2.77
CA ALA A 297 -1.97 32.12 -3.62
C ALA A 297 -3.33 32.77 -3.91
N GLY A 298 -4.43 32.02 -3.74
CA GLY A 298 -5.78 32.58 -3.82
C GLY A 298 -6.24 33.24 -2.52
N ILE A 299 -5.76 32.73 -1.39
CA ILE A 299 -6.23 33.11 -0.04
C ILE A 299 -5.38 34.22 0.59
N PHE A 300 -4.06 34.24 0.30
CA PHE A 300 -3.12 35.20 0.84
C PHE A 300 -2.47 36.03 -0.27
N ASP A 301 -2.13 37.28 0.04
CA ASP A 301 -1.29 38.05 -0.86
C ASP A 301 0.13 37.46 -0.95
N ARG A 302 0.90 37.93 -1.93
CA ARG A 302 2.23 37.37 -2.22
C ARG A 302 3.20 37.49 -1.03
N ASP A 303 3.11 38.57 -0.25
CA ASP A 303 4.02 38.80 0.87
C ASP A 303 3.61 37.96 2.08
N GLN A 304 2.32 37.87 2.36
CA GLN A 304 1.73 37.00 3.39
C GLN A 304 2.02 35.52 3.11
N ALA A 305 1.78 35.06 1.88
CA ALA A 305 2.05 33.67 1.49
C ALA A 305 3.54 33.32 1.68
N LYS A 306 4.44 34.25 1.34
CA LYS A 306 5.88 34.08 1.55
C LYS A 306 6.24 34.01 3.03
N GLU A 307 5.61 34.81 3.88
CA GLU A 307 5.81 34.80 5.33
C GLU A 307 5.37 33.47 5.94
N ILE A 308 4.19 32.96 5.59
CA ILE A 308 3.68 31.65 6.03
C ILE A 308 4.65 30.53 5.62
N ILE A 309 5.06 30.50 4.34
CA ILE A 309 6.01 29.50 3.83
C ILE A 309 7.33 29.59 4.60
N GLN A 310 7.81 30.79 4.93
CA GLN A 310 9.04 30.96 5.68
C GLN A 310 8.93 30.43 7.11
N ILE A 311 7.80 30.66 7.80
CA ILE A 311 7.55 30.10 9.14
C ILE A 311 7.60 28.57 9.10
N VAL A 312 6.92 27.96 8.13
CA VAL A 312 6.90 26.49 7.95
C VAL A 312 8.29 25.95 7.65
N ARG A 313 9.06 26.62 6.78
CA ARG A 313 10.46 26.25 6.50
C ARG A 313 11.34 26.34 7.73
N THR A 314 11.25 27.41 8.50
CA THR A 314 12.03 27.55 9.74
C THR A 314 11.69 26.46 10.76
N LEU A 315 10.41 26.09 10.90
CA LEU A 315 10.01 24.95 11.71
C LEU A 315 10.56 23.63 11.13
N ASN A 316 10.55 23.46 9.81
CA ASN A 316 11.09 22.29 9.12
C ASN A 316 12.60 22.13 9.35
N ASP A 317 13.35 23.21 9.23
CA ASP A 317 14.81 23.23 9.35
C ASP A 317 15.29 23.02 10.80
N ALA A 318 14.46 23.33 11.80
CA ALA A 318 14.79 23.15 13.21
C ALA A 318 15.19 21.71 13.59
N VAL A 319 14.78 20.70 12.80
CA VAL A 319 15.08 19.28 13.03
C VAL A 319 16.01 18.66 12.00
N ALA A 320 16.55 19.45 11.06
CA ALA A 320 17.37 18.98 9.94
C ALA A 320 18.90 19.10 10.18
N ALA A 321 19.32 19.24 11.45
CA ALA A 321 20.72 19.50 11.84
C ALA A 321 21.70 18.35 11.54
#